data_AF-A0A1H9NHZ4-F1
#
_entry.id   AF-A0A1H9NHZ4-F1
#
_cell.length_a   1.000
_cell.length_b   1.000
_cell.length_c   1.000
_cell.angle_alpha   90.00
_cell.angle_beta   90.00
_cell.angle_gamma   90.00
#
_symmetry.space_group_name_H-M   'P 1'
#
loop_
_entity.id
_entity.type
_entity.pdbx_description
1 polymer ?
#
loop_
_entity_poly.entity_id
_entity_poly.type
_entity_poly.pdbx_seq_one_letter_code
_entity_poly.pdbx_strand_id
1 'polypeptide(L)'
;MLAVLAGCTPAAGPAPDPGAEVTLSRSGGVAGLRQVLHVRPDGVAVLVGVRGGRLGADRLIELRAALADPALAREAAAARAAADRGGSPPCSDPITHGLRVGELSMSVTEPCGGAEAPATPTFDRLFTLLTDALAGRFDEALRPGDAPALVVRTEQLGGSRGRYTVEAGPDGALRLTRPGRPDERRDLAPDERDALALVAAGLLAQELTSCAGDAPWTVAVRAPGGAESVGPGCAFGPRAVDAAAAHLALVRPFDLA
;
A
#
# COMPACT_ATOMS: atom_id res chain seq x y z
N MET A 1 -33.68 -0.29 44.24
CA MET A 1 -33.52 -1.34 43.22
C MET A 1 -32.38 -0.90 42.31
N LEU A 2 -31.15 -1.37 42.57
CA LEU A 2 -29.97 -1.01 41.78
C LEU A 2 -29.99 -1.83 40.47
N ALA A 3 -30.08 -1.16 39.33
CA ALA A 3 -29.87 -1.78 38.03
C ALA A 3 -28.36 -1.85 37.76
N VAL A 4 -27.82 -3.07 37.76
CA VAL A 4 -26.47 -3.36 37.28
C VAL A 4 -26.50 -3.27 35.75
N LEU A 5 -25.95 -2.21 35.19
CA LEU A 5 -25.68 -2.12 33.76
C LEU A 5 -24.53 -3.09 33.45
N ALA A 6 -24.88 -4.29 32.99
CA ALA A 6 -23.92 -5.20 32.39
C ALA A 6 -23.36 -4.54 31.13
N GLY A 7 -22.10 -4.07 31.21
CA GLY A 7 -21.39 -3.53 30.07
C GLY A 7 -21.26 -4.60 29.00
N CYS A 8 -21.95 -4.41 27.87
CA CYS A 8 -21.70 -5.19 26.66
C CYS A 8 -20.24 -4.98 26.26
N THR A 9 -19.42 -6.00 26.48
CA THR A 9 -18.09 -6.07 25.88
C THR A 9 -18.31 -6.27 24.38
N PRO A 10 -17.80 -5.40 23.49
CA PRO A 10 -17.92 -5.64 22.07
C PRO A 10 -17.27 -6.98 21.74
N ALA A 11 -18.03 -7.86 21.08
CA ALA A 11 -17.51 -9.15 20.64
C ALA A 11 -16.34 -8.87 19.67
N ALA A 12 -15.14 -9.29 20.04
CA ALA A 12 -14.00 -9.23 19.15
C ALA A 12 -14.28 -10.10 17.92
N GLY A 13 -14.02 -9.55 16.73
CA GLY A 13 -14.11 -10.32 15.49
C GLY A 13 -13.15 -11.53 15.50
N PRO A 14 -13.30 -12.45 14.54
CA PRO A 14 -12.36 -13.56 14.39
C PRO A 14 -10.94 -13.04 14.20
N ALA A 15 -9.95 -13.80 14.69
CA ALA A 15 -8.55 -13.52 14.41
C ALA A 15 -8.30 -13.53 12.89
N PRO A 16 -7.41 -12.65 12.37
CA PRO A 16 -7.13 -12.62 10.96
C PRO A 16 -6.40 -13.90 10.51
N ASP A 17 -6.55 -14.24 9.23
CA ASP A 17 -5.83 -15.37 8.65
C ASP A 17 -4.32 -15.08 8.68
N PRO A 18 -3.48 -15.94 9.31
CA PRO A 18 -2.03 -15.76 9.30
C PRO A 18 -1.41 -15.89 7.90
N GLY A 19 -2.16 -16.43 6.93
CA GLY A 19 -1.82 -16.45 5.51
C GLY A 19 -2.33 -15.23 4.73
N ALA A 20 -2.88 -14.19 5.38
CA ALA A 20 -3.33 -12.98 4.71
C ALA A 20 -2.17 -12.04 4.35
N GLU A 21 -2.40 -11.22 3.32
CA GLU A 21 -1.53 -10.08 3.02
C GLU A 21 -1.63 -9.02 4.12
N VAL A 22 -0.48 -8.40 4.40
CA VAL A 22 -0.32 -7.38 5.43
C VAL A 22 0.06 -6.07 4.77
N THR A 23 -0.60 -4.98 5.17
CA THR A 23 -0.20 -3.62 4.79
C THR A 23 0.08 -2.83 6.05
N LEU A 24 1.30 -2.32 6.19
CA LEU A 24 1.66 -1.33 7.21
C LEU A 24 1.75 0.05 6.57
N SER A 25 1.29 1.06 7.27
CA SER A 25 1.48 2.45 6.89
C SER A 25 2.01 3.27 8.04
N ARG A 26 2.83 4.28 7.72
CA ARG A 26 3.28 5.29 8.66
C ARG A 26 3.15 6.64 7.98
N SER A 27 2.41 7.56 8.56
CA SER A 27 2.12 8.86 7.94
C SER A 27 2.05 9.99 8.95
N GLY A 28 2.41 11.21 8.54
CA GLY A 28 2.30 12.42 9.36
C GLY A 28 3.65 13.00 9.77
N GLY A 29 3.66 13.75 10.88
CA GLY A 29 4.84 14.52 11.32
C GLY A 29 5.15 15.73 10.42
N VAL A 30 5.93 16.67 10.97
CA VAL A 30 6.27 17.96 10.32
C VAL A 30 6.98 17.79 8.97
N ALA A 31 7.69 16.68 8.77
CA ALA A 31 8.36 16.38 7.50
C ALA A 31 7.44 15.79 6.41
N GLY A 32 6.14 15.61 6.69
CA GLY A 32 5.21 14.99 5.75
C GLY A 32 5.56 13.53 5.45
N LEU A 33 5.94 12.77 6.49
CA LEU A 33 6.26 11.36 6.35
C LEU A 33 5.04 10.63 5.78
N ARG A 34 5.29 9.75 4.81
CA ARG A 34 4.32 8.75 4.39
C ARG A 34 5.14 7.54 3.93
N GLN A 35 4.79 6.37 4.40
CA GLN A 35 5.44 5.09 4.10
C GLN A 35 4.32 4.06 4.07
N VAL A 36 4.35 3.17 3.08
CA VAL A 36 3.40 2.06 2.98
C VAL A 36 4.19 0.82 2.60
N LEU A 37 4.14 -0.19 3.44
CA LEU A 37 4.78 -1.49 3.24
C LEU A 37 3.71 -2.54 3.03
N HIS A 38 3.73 -3.22 1.90
CA HIS A 38 2.92 -4.42 1.66
C HIS A 38 3.78 -5.67 1.87
N VAL A 39 3.27 -6.66 2.56
CA VAL A 39 3.95 -7.92 2.84
C VAL A 39 3.02 -9.06 2.45
N ARG A 40 3.49 -9.91 1.53
CA ARG A 40 2.81 -11.11 1.09
C ARG A 40 3.05 -12.27 2.06
N PRO A 41 2.20 -13.31 2.05
CA PRO A 41 2.33 -14.46 2.93
C PRO A 41 3.62 -15.26 2.72
N ASP A 42 4.24 -15.17 1.53
CA ASP A 42 5.50 -15.83 1.16
C ASP A 42 6.75 -15.00 1.54
N GLY A 43 6.56 -13.88 2.22
CA GLY A 43 7.64 -13.00 2.70
C GLY A 43 8.11 -11.96 1.68
N VAL A 44 7.54 -11.90 0.47
CA VAL A 44 7.81 -10.80 -0.46
C VAL A 44 7.24 -9.51 0.14
N ALA A 45 8.08 -8.50 0.28
CA ALA A 45 7.74 -7.25 0.93
C ALA A 45 8.12 -6.04 0.08
N VAL A 46 7.27 -5.02 0.13
CA VAL A 46 7.21 -3.95 -0.87
C VAL A 46 7.01 -2.61 -0.18
N LEU A 47 8.03 -1.74 -0.18
CA LEU A 47 7.91 -0.38 0.32
C LEU A 47 7.57 0.57 -0.83
N VAL A 48 6.36 1.12 -0.83
CA VAL A 48 5.83 1.98 -1.88
C VAL A 48 6.72 3.21 -2.09
N GLY A 49 7.17 3.41 -3.33
CA GLY A 49 8.00 4.53 -3.74
C GLY A 49 9.49 4.43 -3.37
N VAL A 50 9.94 3.27 -2.88
CA VAL A 50 11.35 3.07 -2.49
C VAL A 50 11.96 1.83 -3.13
N ARG A 51 11.69 0.64 -2.58
CA ARG A 51 12.28 -0.64 -3.02
C ARG A 51 11.50 -1.84 -2.46
N GLY A 52 11.68 -3.01 -3.06
CA GLY A 52 11.16 -4.29 -2.56
C GLY A 52 12.28 -5.24 -2.14
N GLY A 53 11.91 -6.31 -1.45
CA GLY A 53 12.81 -7.37 -1.01
C GLY A 53 12.03 -8.50 -0.35
N ARG A 54 12.73 -9.42 0.32
CA ARG A 54 12.09 -10.47 1.11
C ARG A 54 12.39 -10.34 2.59
N LEU A 55 11.42 -10.71 3.40
CA LEU A 55 11.62 -10.97 4.82
C LEU A 55 12.26 -12.35 4.99
N GLY A 56 13.20 -12.44 5.93
CA GLY A 56 13.84 -13.70 6.30
C GLY A 56 12.85 -14.67 6.91
N ALA A 57 13.16 -15.96 6.85
CA ALA A 57 12.28 -17.02 7.31
C ALA A 57 11.86 -16.85 8.79
N ASP A 58 12.79 -16.50 9.67
CA ASP A 58 12.52 -16.28 11.10
C ASP A 58 11.55 -15.12 11.32
N ARG A 59 11.80 -14.00 10.63
CA ARG A 59 10.93 -12.81 10.67
C ARG A 59 9.53 -13.13 10.14
N LEU A 60 9.42 -13.96 9.10
CA LEU A 60 8.14 -14.40 8.54
C LEU A 60 7.37 -15.33 9.50
N ILE A 61 8.06 -16.22 10.21
CA ILE A 61 7.45 -17.07 11.25
C ILE A 61 6.90 -16.20 12.37
N GLU A 62 7.69 -15.25 12.87
CA GLU A 62 7.27 -14.33 13.92
C GLU A 62 6.11 -13.42 13.48
N LEU A 63 6.14 -12.94 12.22
CA LEU A 63 5.02 -12.18 11.64
C LEU A 63 3.73 -12.99 11.68
N ARG A 64 3.74 -14.22 11.15
CA ARG A 64 2.56 -15.10 11.14
C ARG A 64 2.06 -15.41 12.55
N ALA A 65 2.96 -15.64 13.50
CA ALA A 65 2.60 -15.87 14.89
C ALA A 65 1.91 -14.64 15.50
N ALA A 66 2.39 -13.42 15.21
CA ALA A 66 1.76 -12.20 15.68
C ALA A 66 0.40 -11.92 15.00
N LEU A 67 0.25 -12.24 13.71
CA LEU A 67 -1.04 -12.14 13.01
C LEU A 67 -2.08 -13.13 13.54
N ALA A 68 -1.66 -14.34 13.91
CA ALA A 68 -2.54 -15.35 14.48
C ALA A 68 -2.97 -15.04 15.93
N ASP A 69 -2.39 -14.04 16.58
CA ASP A 69 -2.72 -13.71 17.97
C ASP A 69 -4.12 -13.08 18.07
N PRO A 70 -5.08 -13.69 18.79
CA PRO A 70 -6.41 -13.12 18.98
C PRO A 70 -6.40 -11.77 19.72
N ALA A 71 -5.30 -11.39 20.37
CA ALA A 71 -5.11 -10.07 20.93
C ALA A 71 -5.15 -8.96 19.85
N LEU A 72 -4.67 -9.24 18.64
CA LEU A 72 -4.67 -8.26 17.55
C LEU A 72 -6.09 -7.81 17.17
N ALA A 73 -7.04 -8.75 17.08
CA ALA A 73 -8.44 -8.44 16.79
C ALA A 73 -9.10 -7.63 17.92
N ARG A 74 -8.73 -7.90 19.18
CA ARG A 74 -9.19 -7.12 20.35
C ARG A 74 -8.63 -5.71 20.34
N GLU A 75 -7.35 -5.55 20.03
CA GLU A 75 -6.68 -4.25 19.89
C GLU A 75 -7.34 -3.42 18.78
N ALA A 76 -7.59 -4.02 17.61
CA ALA A 76 -8.27 -3.35 16.49
C ALA A 76 -9.68 -2.88 16.86
N ALA A 77 -10.47 -3.71 17.53
CA ALA A 77 -11.80 -3.33 18.00
C ALA A 77 -11.75 -2.20 19.04
N ALA A 78 -10.79 -2.25 19.98
CA ALA A 78 -10.60 -1.21 20.99
C ALA A 78 -10.17 0.13 20.38
N ALA A 79 -9.24 0.11 19.41
CA ALA A 79 -8.81 1.29 18.69
C ALA A 79 -9.95 1.93 17.89
N ARG A 80 -10.79 1.11 17.24
CA ARG A 80 -11.99 1.60 16.54
C ARG A 80 -12.98 2.27 17.50
N ALA A 81 -13.29 1.62 18.62
CA ALA A 81 -14.16 2.20 19.64
C ALA A 81 -13.57 3.48 20.27
N ALA A 82 -12.25 3.60 20.36
CA ALA A 82 -11.59 4.83 20.79
C ALA A 82 -11.73 5.95 19.74
N ALA A 83 -11.55 5.64 18.45
CA ALA A 83 -11.74 6.60 17.36
C ALA A 83 -13.20 7.10 17.29
N ASP A 84 -14.18 6.21 17.44
CA ASP A 84 -15.61 6.54 17.43
C ASP A 84 -16.02 7.50 18.57
N ARG A 85 -15.28 7.49 19.68
CA ARG A 85 -15.51 8.40 20.82
C ARG A 85 -15.03 9.82 20.56
N GLY A 86 -14.35 10.08 19.44
CA GLY A 86 -13.99 11.43 19.02
C GLY A 86 -12.94 12.06 19.93
N GLY A 87 -11.67 11.71 19.70
CA GLY A 87 -10.53 12.38 20.31
C GLY A 87 -9.44 12.58 19.27
N SER A 88 -9.42 13.73 18.60
CA SER A 88 -8.25 14.10 17.79
C SER A 88 -7.11 14.49 18.74
N PRO A 89 -5.90 13.94 18.56
CA PRO A 89 -4.76 14.35 19.35
C PRO A 89 -4.50 15.85 19.17
N PRO A 90 -4.07 16.58 20.22
CA PRO A 90 -4.04 18.05 20.25
C PRO A 90 -2.94 18.69 19.41
N CYS A 91 -2.19 17.92 18.62
CA CYS A 91 -1.06 18.40 17.83
C CYS A 91 -1.43 18.60 16.37
N SER A 92 -0.76 19.56 15.72
CA SER A 92 -0.98 19.89 14.31
C SER A 92 -0.61 18.73 13.38
N ASP A 93 0.44 17.96 13.73
CA ASP A 93 1.05 16.99 12.82
C ASP A 93 1.43 15.67 13.53
N PRO A 94 0.44 14.90 14.02
CA PRO A 94 0.73 13.61 14.65
C PRO A 94 1.28 12.59 13.64
N ILE A 95 2.06 11.62 14.13
CA ILE A 95 2.42 10.43 13.33
C ILE A 95 1.37 9.34 13.59
N THR A 96 0.74 8.88 12.51
CA THR A 96 -0.21 7.77 12.50
C THR A 96 0.45 6.52 11.93
N HIS A 97 0.29 5.42 12.63
CA HIS A 97 0.67 4.07 12.21
C HIS A 97 -0.61 3.33 11.84
N GLY A 98 -0.65 2.72 10.66
CA GLY A 98 -1.78 1.92 10.19
C GLY A 98 -1.36 0.49 9.92
N LEU A 99 -2.26 -0.45 10.21
CA LEU A 99 -2.13 -1.87 9.90
C LEU A 99 -3.41 -2.33 9.23
N ARG A 100 -3.27 -3.06 8.12
CA ARG A 100 -4.35 -3.81 7.50
C ARG A 100 -3.93 -5.25 7.26
N VAL A 101 -4.78 -6.19 7.64
CA VAL A 101 -4.58 -7.64 7.48
C VAL A 101 -5.91 -8.23 6.99
N GLY A 102 -6.02 -8.48 5.68
CA GLY A 102 -7.31 -8.77 5.05
C GLY A 102 -8.35 -7.67 5.35
N GLU A 103 -9.43 -8.06 6.03
CA GLU A 103 -10.52 -7.15 6.46
C GLU A 103 -10.24 -6.45 7.80
N LEU A 104 -9.26 -6.94 8.57
CA LEU A 104 -8.87 -6.28 9.83
C LEU A 104 -8.09 -5.01 9.49
N SER A 105 -8.50 -3.88 10.06
CA SER A 105 -7.84 -2.60 9.91
C SER A 105 -7.74 -1.92 11.27
N MET A 106 -6.56 -1.36 11.57
CA MET A 106 -6.31 -0.61 12.78
C MET A 106 -5.38 0.57 12.48
N SER A 107 -5.67 1.72 13.08
CA SER A 107 -4.78 2.88 13.05
C SER A 107 -4.53 3.37 14.47
N VAL A 108 -3.27 3.58 14.82
CA VAL A 108 -2.84 4.13 16.10
C VAL A 108 -2.05 5.39 15.83
N THR A 109 -2.50 6.48 16.43
CA THR A 109 -1.84 7.78 16.33
C THR A 109 -0.97 8.00 17.56
N GLU A 110 0.31 8.33 17.35
CA GLU A 110 1.24 8.62 18.44
C GLU A 110 0.68 9.75 19.32
N PRO A 111 0.68 9.60 20.65
CA PRO A 111 0.23 10.65 21.54
C PRO A 111 1.21 11.82 21.52
N CYS A 112 0.66 13.03 21.47
CA CYS A 112 1.42 14.25 21.58
C CYS A 112 1.46 14.74 23.04
N GLY A 113 2.61 15.21 23.51
CA GLY A 113 2.73 15.89 24.80
C GLY A 113 2.72 15.00 26.05
N GLY A 114 3.16 13.74 25.95
CA GLY A 114 3.31 12.85 27.11
C GLY A 114 2.02 12.19 27.58
N ALA A 115 0.92 12.29 26.81
CA ALA A 115 -0.25 11.46 27.01
C ALA A 115 0.12 9.98 26.80
N GLU A 116 -0.45 9.09 27.61
CA GLU A 116 -0.20 7.66 27.52
C GLU A 116 -0.86 7.10 26.26
N ALA A 117 -0.07 6.41 25.42
CA ALA A 117 -0.61 5.73 24.25
C ALA A 117 -1.52 4.58 24.71
N PRO A 118 -2.59 4.25 23.95
CA PRO A 118 -3.31 3.01 24.20
C PRO A 118 -2.33 1.83 24.10
N ALA A 119 -2.39 0.90 25.06
CA ALA A 119 -1.55 -0.28 25.04
C ALA A 119 -1.95 -1.19 23.86
N THR A 120 -1.09 -1.27 22.85
CA THR A 120 -1.29 -2.08 21.64
C THR A 120 -0.11 -3.03 21.42
N PRO A 121 0.19 -3.92 22.39
CA PRO A 121 1.43 -4.71 22.38
C PRO A 121 1.58 -5.61 21.14
N THR A 122 0.47 -6.13 20.60
CA THR A 122 0.53 -6.99 19.41
C THR A 122 0.81 -6.18 18.16
N PHE A 123 0.17 -5.03 18.00
CA PHE A 123 0.46 -4.08 16.94
C PHE A 123 1.87 -3.50 17.02
N ASP A 124 2.33 -3.12 18.21
CA ASP A 124 3.67 -2.58 18.43
C ASP A 124 4.73 -3.62 18.08
N ARG A 125 4.47 -4.90 18.39
CA ARG A 125 5.31 -6.02 17.98
C ARG A 125 5.36 -6.15 16.46
N LEU A 126 4.23 -6.09 15.76
CA LEU A 126 4.17 -6.15 14.29
C LEU A 126 4.96 -5.00 13.64
N PHE A 127 4.79 -3.77 14.16
CA PHE A 127 5.53 -2.60 13.68
C PHE A 127 7.02 -2.74 13.93
N THR A 128 7.42 -3.19 15.13
CA THR A 128 8.83 -3.41 15.48
C THR A 128 9.46 -4.43 14.53
N LEU A 129 8.77 -5.55 14.29
CA LEU A 129 9.23 -6.63 13.43
C LEU A 129 9.46 -6.17 11.97
N LEU A 130 8.67 -5.21 11.50
CA LEU A 130 8.70 -4.69 10.13
C LEU A 130 9.37 -3.31 10.01
N THR A 131 9.95 -2.78 11.08
CA THR A 131 10.56 -1.44 11.09
C THR A 131 11.72 -1.32 10.09
N ASP A 132 12.55 -2.36 10.00
CA ASP A 132 13.64 -2.40 9.01
C ASP A 132 13.09 -2.37 7.59
N ALA A 133 12.08 -3.17 7.29
CA ALA A 133 11.43 -3.21 5.98
C ALA A 133 10.73 -1.88 5.64
N LEU A 134 10.16 -1.18 6.63
CA LEU A 134 9.63 0.19 6.47
C LEU A 134 10.72 1.24 6.21
N ALA A 135 11.96 0.99 6.66
CA ALA A 135 13.15 1.74 6.25
C ALA A 135 13.76 1.21 4.93
N GLY A 136 13.07 0.28 4.27
CA GLY A 136 13.46 -0.40 3.05
C GLY A 136 14.49 -1.51 3.25
N ARG A 137 15.02 -1.73 4.46
CA ARG A 137 16.04 -2.77 4.70
C ARG A 137 15.36 -4.15 4.74
N PHE A 138 15.65 -4.97 3.73
CA PHE A 138 15.15 -6.32 3.59
C PHE A 138 16.25 -7.35 3.87
N ASP A 139 15.86 -8.56 4.23
CA ASP A 139 16.79 -9.64 4.59
C ASP A 139 17.39 -10.28 3.33
N GLU A 140 16.61 -10.36 2.25
CA GLU A 140 17.06 -10.81 0.93
C GLU A 140 16.56 -9.87 -0.18
N ALA A 141 17.28 -9.86 -1.31
CA ALA A 141 16.80 -9.26 -2.54
C ALA A 141 15.63 -10.07 -3.13
N LEU A 142 14.79 -9.42 -3.95
CA LEU A 142 13.79 -10.13 -4.74
C LEU A 142 14.50 -11.05 -5.76
N ARG A 143 13.92 -12.22 -5.99
CA ARG A 143 14.34 -13.11 -7.08
C ARG A 143 13.54 -12.75 -8.33
N PRO A 144 14.13 -12.92 -9.53
CA PRO A 144 13.38 -12.79 -10.77
C PRO A 144 12.12 -13.66 -10.74
N GLY A 145 10.94 -13.03 -10.86
CA GLY A 145 9.63 -13.70 -10.81
C GLY A 145 8.92 -13.67 -9.46
N ASP A 146 9.52 -13.10 -8.41
CA ASP A 146 8.83 -12.87 -7.12
C ASP A 146 7.77 -11.76 -7.21
N ALA A 147 7.92 -10.84 -8.17
CA ALA A 147 6.97 -9.77 -8.41
C ALA A 147 5.67 -10.28 -9.06
N PRO A 148 4.49 -9.88 -8.56
CA PRO A 148 3.23 -10.22 -9.20
C PRO A 148 3.15 -9.62 -10.61
N ALA A 149 2.71 -10.44 -11.55
CA ALA A 149 2.44 -10.09 -12.93
C ALA A 149 1.26 -9.10 -13.00
N LEU A 150 1.54 -7.80 -12.87
CA LEU A 150 0.50 -6.78 -12.78
C LEU A 150 0.38 -5.99 -14.08
N VAL A 151 -0.86 -5.80 -14.54
CA VAL A 151 -1.13 -4.95 -15.70
C VAL A 151 -1.51 -3.56 -15.23
N VAL A 152 -0.62 -2.60 -15.52
CA VAL A 152 -0.89 -1.18 -15.37
C VAL A 152 -1.13 -0.61 -16.74
N ARG A 153 -2.29 0.01 -16.93
CA ARG A 153 -2.64 0.75 -18.13
C ARG A 153 -2.85 2.22 -17.80
N THR A 154 -2.13 3.10 -18.49
CA THR A 154 -2.36 4.54 -18.40
C THR A 154 -2.85 5.07 -19.74
N GLU A 155 -3.85 5.96 -19.72
CA GLU A 155 -4.36 6.64 -20.91
C GLU A 155 -4.28 8.14 -20.72
N GLN A 156 -3.65 8.86 -21.67
CA GLN A 156 -3.66 10.33 -21.65
C GLN A 156 -4.96 10.89 -22.20
N LEU A 157 -5.65 11.71 -21.40
CA LEU A 157 -6.87 12.40 -21.79
C LEU A 157 -6.56 13.80 -22.35
N GLY A 158 -5.86 13.85 -23.50
CA GLY A 158 -5.62 15.09 -24.24
C GLY A 158 -4.30 15.83 -23.93
N GLY A 159 -3.87 16.66 -24.89
CA GLY A 159 -2.60 17.38 -24.91
C GLY A 159 -2.02 17.51 -26.32
N SER A 160 -1.03 18.38 -26.53
CA SER A 160 -0.39 18.61 -27.84
C SER A 160 0.33 17.39 -28.43
N ARG A 161 0.55 16.34 -27.63
CA ARG A 161 1.26 15.11 -28.00
C ARG A 161 0.33 13.94 -28.39
N GLY A 162 -0.99 14.13 -28.36
CA GLY A 162 -1.98 13.11 -28.72
C GLY A 162 -2.27 12.08 -27.62
N ARG A 163 -3.33 11.28 -27.82
CA ARG A 163 -3.72 10.18 -26.91
C ARG A 163 -2.79 8.99 -27.10
N TYR A 164 -2.31 8.40 -26.02
CA TYR A 164 -1.56 7.15 -26.05
C TYR A 164 -1.87 6.29 -24.83
N THR A 165 -1.55 5.00 -24.96
CA THR A 165 -1.73 4.00 -23.92
C THR A 165 -0.41 3.34 -23.61
N VAL A 166 -0.03 3.28 -22.33
CA VAL A 166 1.11 2.48 -21.86
C VAL A 166 0.55 1.29 -21.09
N GLU A 167 0.96 0.09 -21.44
CA GLU A 167 0.57 -1.16 -20.79
C GLU A 167 1.81 -1.90 -20.30
N ALA A 168 1.81 -2.28 -19.03
CA ALA A 168 2.79 -3.19 -18.46
C ALA A 168 2.27 -4.62 -18.50
N GLY A 169 2.94 -5.52 -19.22
CA GLY A 169 2.56 -6.92 -19.29
C GLY A 169 3.10 -7.76 -18.12
N PRO A 170 2.52 -8.94 -17.88
CA PRO A 170 3.02 -9.90 -16.88
C PRO A 170 4.39 -10.49 -17.25
N ASP A 171 4.78 -10.42 -18.53
CA ASP A 171 6.13 -10.72 -19.02
C ASP A 171 7.14 -9.62 -18.67
N GLY A 172 6.63 -8.50 -18.15
CA GLY A 172 7.39 -7.31 -17.81
C GLY A 172 7.93 -6.58 -19.03
N ALA A 173 7.22 -6.67 -20.15
CA ALA A 173 7.39 -5.73 -21.25
C ALA A 173 6.44 -4.53 -21.06
N LEU A 174 6.94 -3.33 -21.35
CA LEU A 174 6.09 -2.18 -21.60
C LEU A 174 5.67 -2.18 -23.06
N ARG A 175 4.38 -1.97 -23.30
CA ARG A 175 3.81 -1.72 -24.61
C ARG A 175 3.25 -0.31 -24.66
N LEU A 176 3.70 0.49 -25.63
CA LEU A 176 3.18 1.82 -25.94
C LEU A 176 2.36 1.73 -27.23
N THR A 177 1.09 2.09 -27.13
CA THR A 177 0.17 2.14 -28.27
C THR A 177 -0.23 3.58 -28.56
N ARG A 178 -0.08 4.00 -29.82
CA ARG A 178 -0.41 5.34 -30.32
C ARG A 178 -1.34 5.21 -31.54
N PRO A 179 -2.43 5.98 -31.63
CA PRO A 179 -3.29 5.98 -32.82
C PRO A 179 -2.47 6.27 -34.09
N GLY A 180 -2.58 5.39 -35.08
CA GLY A 180 -1.89 5.54 -36.37
C GLY A 180 -0.39 5.24 -36.37
N ARG A 181 0.17 4.70 -35.28
CA ARG A 181 1.55 4.18 -35.23
C ARG A 181 1.56 2.70 -34.81
N PRO A 182 2.58 1.92 -35.22
CA PRO A 182 2.75 0.57 -34.72
C PRO A 182 3.00 0.57 -33.21
N ASP A 183 2.61 -0.52 -32.54
CA ASP A 183 2.90 -0.71 -31.12
C ASP A 183 4.41 -0.78 -30.90
N GLU A 184 4.88 -0.04 -29.91
CA GLU A 184 6.28 -0.07 -29.48
C GLU A 184 6.40 -0.92 -28.21
N ARG A 185 7.35 -1.86 -28.21
CA ARG A 185 7.60 -2.76 -27.09
C ARG A 185 9.00 -2.51 -26.53
N ARG A 186 9.11 -2.42 -25.21
CA ARG A 186 10.38 -2.40 -24.48
C ARG A 186 10.34 -3.43 -23.37
N ASP A 187 11.32 -4.33 -23.37
CA ASP A 187 11.51 -5.22 -22.23
C ASP A 187 12.14 -4.43 -21.08
N LEU A 188 11.53 -4.53 -19.90
CA LEU A 188 12.04 -3.89 -18.69
C LEU A 188 13.17 -4.71 -18.08
N ALA A 189 14.17 -4.04 -17.54
CA ALA A 189 15.16 -4.69 -16.69
C ALA A 189 14.45 -5.31 -15.46
N PRO A 190 15.00 -6.37 -14.84
CA PRO A 190 14.42 -7.00 -13.65
C PRO A 190 13.98 -5.99 -12.57
N ASP A 191 14.86 -5.04 -12.21
CA ASP A 191 14.57 -4.03 -11.19
C ASP A 191 13.43 -3.07 -11.59
N GLU A 192 13.29 -2.77 -12.89
CA GLU A 192 12.20 -1.93 -13.42
C GLU A 192 10.85 -2.68 -13.40
N ARG A 193 10.87 -4.00 -13.68
CA ARG A 193 9.68 -4.86 -13.58
C ARG A 193 9.19 -4.96 -12.15
N ASP A 194 10.13 -5.19 -11.24
CA ASP A 194 9.82 -5.29 -9.83
C ASP A 194 9.22 -3.96 -9.37
N ALA A 195 9.90 -2.84 -9.57
CA ALA A 195 9.38 -1.51 -9.22
C ALA A 195 7.96 -1.22 -9.76
N LEU A 196 7.68 -1.64 -10.98
CA LEU A 196 6.35 -1.48 -11.59
C LEU A 196 5.28 -2.36 -10.94
N ALA A 197 5.60 -3.62 -10.66
CA ALA A 197 4.72 -4.49 -9.89
C ALA A 197 4.49 -3.95 -8.47
N LEU A 198 5.51 -3.36 -7.84
CA LEU A 198 5.38 -2.72 -6.53
C LEU A 198 4.40 -1.53 -6.57
N VAL A 199 4.49 -0.69 -7.60
CA VAL A 199 3.57 0.44 -7.82
C VAL A 199 2.15 -0.08 -8.05
N ALA A 200 1.98 -1.07 -8.92
CA ALA A 200 0.68 -1.62 -9.25
C ALA A 200 -0.01 -2.26 -8.03
N ALA A 201 0.72 -2.97 -7.19
CA ALA A 201 0.19 -3.54 -5.94
C ALA A 201 -0.29 -2.43 -4.99
N GLY A 202 0.50 -1.36 -4.84
CA GLY A 202 0.12 -0.20 -4.04
C GLY A 202 -1.08 0.58 -4.60
N LEU A 203 -1.33 0.55 -5.91
CA LEU A 203 -2.52 1.13 -6.52
C LEU A 203 -3.77 0.28 -6.27
N LEU A 204 -3.65 -1.05 -6.32
CA LEU A 204 -4.76 -1.97 -6.05
C LEU A 204 -5.22 -1.96 -4.58
N ALA A 205 -4.30 -1.71 -3.66
CA ALA A 205 -4.61 -1.63 -2.23
C ALA A 205 -5.30 -0.32 -1.82
N GLN A 206 -5.40 0.67 -2.70
CA GLN A 206 -6.03 1.96 -2.41
C GLN A 206 -7.50 1.96 -2.81
N GLU A 207 -8.35 2.49 -1.92
CA GLU A 207 -9.71 2.85 -2.30
C GLU A 207 -9.68 4.06 -3.23
N LEU A 208 -10.34 3.93 -4.38
CA LEU A 208 -10.47 5.02 -5.34
C LEU A 208 -11.32 6.15 -4.75
N THR A 209 -10.68 7.26 -4.44
CA THR A 209 -11.39 8.47 -4.00
C THR A 209 -11.74 9.36 -5.19
N SER A 210 -12.96 9.88 -5.23
CA SER A 210 -13.32 10.88 -6.24
C SER A 210 -12.47 12.14 -6.05
N CYS A 211 -11.76 12.56 -7.10
CA CYS A 211 -11.05 13.85 -7.12
C CYS A 211 -11.82 14.88 -7.96
N ALA A 212 -11.91 16.11 -7.44
CA ALA A 212 -12.41 17.25 -8.19
C ALA A 212 -11.23 17.89 -8.95
N GLY A 213 -11.03 17.50 -10.21
CA GLY A 213 -10.01 18.10 -11.06
C GLY A 213 -9.87 17.40 -12.42
N ASP A 214 -9.43 18.16 -13.42
CA ASP A 214 -9.08 17.63 -14.74
C ASP A 214 -7.80 16.80 -14.63
N ALA A 215 -7.95 15.48 -14.49
CA ALA A 215 -6.82 14.57 -14.50
C ALA A 215 -6.31 14.43 -15.95
N PRO A 216 -5.02 14.69 -16.21
CA PRO A 216 -4.46 14.49 -17.55
C PRO A 216 -4.37 13.01 -17.94
N TRP A 217 -4.66 12.10 -17.00
CA TRP A 217 -4.53 10.66 -17.17
C TRP A 217 -5.71 9.90 -16.56
N THR A 218 -6.06 8.77 -17.19
CA THR A 218 -6.76 7.67 -16.55
C THR A 218 -5.75 6.58 -16.24
N VAL A 219 -5.87 5.97 -15.07
CA VAL A 219 -5.06 4.82 -14.65
C VAL A 219 -5.99 3.65 -14.43
N ALA A 220 -5.62 2.51 -15.01
CA ALA A 220 -6.28 1.25 -14.81
C ALA A 220 -5.25 0.22 -14.33
N VAL A 221 -5.60 -0.53 -13.29
CA VAL A 221 -4.72 -1.56 -12.73
C VAL A 221 -5.50 -2.85 -12.58
N ARG A 222 -4.88 -3.96 -12.98
CA ARG A 222 -5.49 -5.29 -12.92
C ARG A 222 -4.52 -6.31 -12.32
N ALA A 223 -4.98 -7.01 -11.29
CA ALA A 223 -4.35 -8.21 -10.77
C ALA A 223 -4.55 -9.41 -11.72
N PRO A 224 -3.66 -10.41 -11.74
CA PRO A 224 -3.90 -11.67 -12.44
C PRO A 224 -5.26 -12.27 -12.08
N GLY A 225 -6.16 -12.43 -13.07
CA GLY A 225 -7.50 -12.98 -12.86
C GLY A 225 -8.46 -12.10 -12.05
N GLY A 226 -8.07 -10.88 -11.69
CA GLY A 226 -8.88 -9.94 -10.92
C GLY A 226 -9.69 -8.97 -11.80
N ALA A 227 -10.64 -8.27 -11.16
CA ALA A 227 -11.31 -7.13 -11.78
C ALA A 227 -10.32 -5.97 -12.00
N GLU A 228 -10.57 -5.17 -13.02
CA GLU A 228 -9.78 -3.97 -13.32
C GLU A 228 -10.30 -2.79 -12.50
N SER A 229 -9.43 -2.15 -11.74
CA SER A 229 -9.72 -0.89 -11.05
C SER A 229 -9.33 0.28 -11.95
N VAL A 230 -10.30 1.13 -12.31
CA VAL A 230 -10.11 2.26 -13.24
C VAL A 230 -10.51 3.57 -12.59
N GLY A 231 -9.67 4.60 -12.68
CA GLY A 231 -9.98 5.93 -12.17
C GLY A 231 -9.13 7.04 -12.79
N PRO A 232 -9.50 8.32 -12.61
CA PRO A 232 -8.62 9.42 -12.96
C PRO A 232 -7.32 9.34 -12.16
N GLY A 233 -6.17 9.74 -12.72
CA GLY A 233 -4.87 9.60 -12.06
C GLY A 233 -4.80 10.30 -10.68
N CYS A 234 -5.58 11.37 -10.48
CA CYS A 234 -5.69 12.02 -9.18
C CYS A 234 -6.43 11.21 -8.10
N ALA A 235 -7.23 10.21 -8.48
CA ALA A 235 -8.00 9.37 -7.56
C ALA A 235 -7.12 8.41 -6.74
N PHE A 236 -5.89 8.17 -7.20
CA PHE A 236 -4.91 7.27 -6.56
C PHE A 236 -3.97 8.01 -5.57
N GLY A 237 -4.25 9.26 -5.24
CA GLY A 237 -3.48 10.08 -4.29
C GLY A 237 -2.14 10.62 -4.84
N PRO A 238 -1.54 11.65 -4.19
CA PRO A 238 -0.41 12.41 -4.74
C PRO A 238 0.85 11.57 -5.04
N ARG A 239 1.05 10.44 -4.36
CA ARG A 239 2.20 9.55 -4.61
C ARG A 239 1.98 8.50 -5.70
N ALA A 240 0.74 8.19 -6.05
CA ALA A 240 0.46 7.45 -7.28
C ALA A 240 0.74 8.31 -8.52
N VAL A 241 0.55 9.63 -8.40
CA VAL A 241 0.98 10.59 -9.42
C VAL A 241 2.51 10.63 -9.51
N ASP A 242 3.24 10.55 -8.39
CA ASP A 242 4.70 10.40 -8.41
C ASP A 242 5.15 9.06 -9.00
N ALA A 243 4.39 7.98 -8.79
CA ALA A 243 4.65 6.68 -9.40
C ALA A 243 4.32 6.65 -10.91
N ALA A 244 3.26 7.34 -11.33
CA ALA A 244 2.95 7.61 -12.73
C ALA A 244 3.97 8.57 -13.37
N ALA A 245 4.53 9.51 -12.60
CA ALA A 245 5.61 10.40 -13.01
C ALA A 245 6.96 9.66 -13.08
N ALA A 246 7.22 8.70 -12.18
CA ALA A 246 8.31 7.74 -12.30
C ALA A 246 8.12 6.84 -13.53
N HIS A 247 6.87 6.50 -13.87
CA HIS A 247 6.51 5.83 -15.11
C HIS A 247 6.78 6.71 -16.35
N LEU A 248 6.48 8.02 -16.31
CA LEU A 248 6.87 8.99 -17.33
C LEU A 248 8.40 9.20 -17.39
N ALA A 249 9.13 9.01 -16.29
CA ALA A 249 10.60 9.03 -16.27
C ALA A 249 11.20 7.79 -16.94
N LEU A 250 10.55 6.62 -16.85
CA LEU A 250 10.89 5.40 -17.57
C LEU A 250 10.60 5.47 -19.08
N VAL A 251 9.81 6.45 -19.53
CA VAL A 251 9.55 6.75 -20.96
C VAL A 251 10.67 7.59 -21.58
N ARG A 252 11.66 8.07 -20.81
CA ARG A 252 12.78 8.87 -21.35
C ARG A 252 13.74 8.21 -22.37
N PRO A 253 13.70 6.89 -22.66
CA PRO A 253 14.38 6.34 -23.84
C PRO A 253 13.43 6.01 -25.01
N PHE A 254 12.12 6.17 -24.88
CA PHE A 254 11.26 6.27 -26.07
C PHE A 254 11.40 7.69 -26.56
N ASP A 255 12.21 7.93 -27.59
CA ASP A 255 12.32 9.24 -28.22
C ASP A 255 10.92 9.70 -28.67
N LEU A 256 10.31 10.55 -27.85
CA LEU A 256 9.03 11.22 -28.13
C LEU A 256 9.27 12.41 -29.08
N ALA A 257 10.00 12.16 -30.17
CA ALA A 257 10.16 13.07 -31.29
C ALA A 257 8.97 12.94 -32.28
#